data_AF-A0A0F9G9X8-F1
#
_entry.id   AF-A0A0F9G9X8-F1
#
_cell.length_a   1.000
_cell.length_b   1.000
_cell.length_c   1.000
_cell.angle_alpha   90.00
_cell.angle_beta   90.00
_cell.angle_gamma   90.00
#
_symmetry.space_group_name_H-M   'P 1'
#
loop_
_entity.id
_entity.type
_entity.pdbx_description
1 polymer ?
#
loop_
_entity_poly.entity_id
_entity_poly.type
_entity_poly.pdbx_seq_one_letter_code
_entity_poly.pdbx_strand_id
1 'polypeptide(L)'
;PEYSYLAFSHNNGSTDEKVLFTADLYNLKTDAALVTLSACETSIGELRRGEGFLSLARGFFFSGAKSIASTLWKVNDASSSEIMGDFYKALSVGEAKDEALRQAKLLFMESNAQNARKHPYYWAGYIVSGNNSPIAKSGTYWPWFLIGILVTGSILAYSYRKISA
;
A
#
# COMPACT_ATOMS: atom_id res chain seq x y z
N PRO A 1 14.74 -20.88 -3.85
CA PRO A 1 13.82 -19.71 -3.91
C PRO A 1 12.49 -19.97 -4.63
N GLU A 2 12.39 -21.02 -5.46
CA GLU A 2 11.24 -21.26 -6.34
C GLU A 2 10.05 -21.91 -5.64
N TYR A 3 10.29 -22.55 -4.48
CA TYR A 3 9.27 -23.28 -3.73
C TYR A 3 8.43 -22.43 -2.76
N SER A 4 8.69 -21.12 -2.63
CA SER A 4 7.82 -20.25 -1.83
C SER A 4 6.55 -19.94 -2.63
N TYR A 5 5.38 -20.10 -2.00
CA TYR A 5 4.09 -19.93 -2.66
C TYR A 5 3.08 -19.13 -1.81
N LEU A 6 2.07 -18.58 -2.48
CA LEU A 6 0.86 -18.03 -1.87
C LEU A 6 -0.28 -19.03 -2.06
N ALA A 7 -0.85 -19.53 -0.96
CA ALA A 7 -2.02 -20.38 -1.00
C ALA A 7 -3.31 -19.54 -0.96
N PHE A 8 -4.23 -19.80 -1.88
CA PHE A 8 -5.53 -19.14 -1.93
C PHE A 8 -6.61 -20.05 -1.38
N SER A 9 -7.62 -19.45 -0.74
CA SER A 9 -8.79 -20.19 -0.23
C SER A 9 -9.52 -20.89 -1.37
N HIS A 10 -9.96 -22.12 -1.09
CA HIS A 10 -10.81 -22.89 -1.97
C HIS A 10 -12.13 -22.17 -2.21
N ASN A 11 -12.57 -22.07 -3.46
CA ASN A 11 -13.94 -21.68 -3.80
C ASN A 11 -14.69 -22.96 -4.19
N ASN A 12 -15.88 -23.16 -3.62
CA ASN A 12 -16.67 -24.40 -3.73
C ASN A 12 -16.90 -24.78 -5.21
N GLY A 13 -16.05 -25.64 -5.79
CA GLY A 13 -16.22 -26.12 -7.16
C GLY A 13 -14.98 -26.65 -7.89
N SER A 14 -13.75 -26.39 -7.42
CA SER A 14 -12.52 -26.92 -8.05
C SER A 14 -11.69 -27.69 -7.03
N THR A 15 -11.30 -28.94 -7.29
CA THR A 15 -10.51 -29.78 -6.35
C THR A 15 -9.02 -29.41 -6.30
N ASP A 16 -8.56 -28.47 -7.13
CA ASP A 16 -7.15 -28.10 -7.24
C ASP A 16 -6.75 -27.07 -6.18
N GLU A 17 -5.64 -27.33 -5.48
CA GLU A 17 -5.01 -26.39 -4.56
C GLU A 17 -4.52 -25.18 -5.37
N LYS A 18 -5.14 -24.01 -5.17
CA LYS A 18 -4.70 -22.77 -5.83
C LYS A 18 -3.51 -22.20 -5.08
N VAL A 19 -2.32 -22.66 -5.46
CA VAL A 19 -1.04 -22.10 -5.04
C VAL A 19 -0.45 -21.24 -6.17
N LEU A 20 0.16 -20.12 -5.81
CA LEU A 20 0.95 -19.29 -6.72
C LEU A 20 2.39 -19.31 -6.27
N PHE A 21 3.27 -19.95 -7.04
CA PHE A 21 4.68 -20.02 -6.73
C PHE A 21 5.38 -18.70 -7.04
N THR A 22 6.52 -18.48 -6.37
CA THR A 22 7.39 -17.34 -6.68
C THR A 22 7.86 -17.40 -8.14
N ALA A 23 8.04 -18.60 -8.69
CA ALA A 23 8.34 -18.80 -10.11
C ALA A 23 7.27 -18.18 -11.02
N ASP A 24 5.99 -18.33 -10.66
CA ASP A 24 4.86 -17.79 -11.42
C ASP A 24 4.83 -16.26 -11.38
N LEU A 25 5.26 -15.65 -10.27
CA LEU A 25 5.34 -14.19 -10.13
C LEU A 25 6.26 -13.57 -11.19
N TYR A 26 7.35 -14.24 -11.60
CA TYR A 26 8.23 -13.71 -12.65
C TYR A 26 7.56 -13.59 -14.02
N ASN A 27 6.51 -14.38 -14.28
CA ASN A 27 5.73 -14.33 -15.51
C ASN A 27 4.45 -13.48 -15.38
N LEU A 28 4.14 -13.01 -14.17
CA LEU A 28 2.98 -12.16 -13.90
C LEU A 28 3.32 -10.67 -14.04
N LYS A 29 2.30 -9.88 -14.38
CA LYS A 29 2.37 -8.42 -14.38
C LYS A 29 1.35 -7.88 -13.40
N THR A 30 1.81 -7.40 -12.25
CA THR A 30 0.94 -6.94 -11.16
C THR A 30 0.71 -5.42 -11.15
N ASP A 31 1.56 -4.61 -11.81
CA ASP A 31 1.56 -3.12 -11.82
C ASP A 31 1.03 -2.46 -10.53
N ALA A 32 1.34 -3.07 -9.39
CA ALA A 32 0.78 -2.70 -8.11
C ALA A 32 1.53 -1.48 -7.58
N ALA A 33 0.81 -0.45 -7.15
CA ALA A 33 1.43 0.71 -6.51
C ALA A 33 2.06 0.34 -5.16
N LEU A 34 1.49 -0.63 -4.45
CA LEU A 34 1.94 -1.14 -3.17
C LEU A 34 1.47 -2.60 -3.00
N VAL A 35 2.35 -3.48 -2.55
CA VAL A 35 2.03 -4.83 -2.07
C VAL A 35 2.31 -4.91 -0.58
N THR A 36 1.35 -5.36 0.22
CA THR A 36 1.54 -5.55 1.66
C THR A 36 1.71 -7.03 1.97
N LEU A 37 2.83 -7.39 2.56
CA LEU A 37 3.19 -8.75 2.96
C LEU A 37 3.22 -8.83 4.48
N SER A 38 2.11 -9.26 5.08
CA SER A 38 1.97 -9.46 6.54
C SER A 38 2.32 -10.90 6.96
N ALA A 39 3.39 -11.46 6.38
CA ALA A 39 3.61 -12.91 6.35
C ALA A 39 4.82 -13.41 7.16
N CYS A 40 5.42 -12.61 8.06
CA CYS A 40 6.55 -13.12 8.88
C CYS A 40 6.17 -14.21 9.90
N GLU A 41 4.93 -14.73 9.83
CA GLU A 41 4.47 -15.96 10.47
C GLU A 41 4.73 -17.23 9.63
N THR A 42 5.01 -17.13 8.32
CA THR A 42 4.78 -18.26 7.39
C THR A 42 5.95 -19.23 7.19
N SER A 43 7.00 -19.17 8.02
CA SER A 43 8.02 -20.24 8.03
C SER A 43 7.55 -21.45 8.85
N ILE A 44 6.49 -22.12 8.38
CA ILE A 44 6.07 -23.42 8.91
C ILE A 44 6.71 -24.48 7.99
N GLY A 45 7.98 -24.82 8.25
CA GLY A 45 8.75 -25.77 7.43
C GLY A 45 10.27 -25.60 7.56
N GLU A 46 11.06 -26.48 6.95
CA GLU A 46 12.53 -26.31 6.87
C GLU A 46 12.88 -25.00 6.16
N LEU A 47 13.39 -24.02 6.90
CA LEU A 47 13.97 -22.79 6.36
C LEU A 47 15.21 -23.14 5.53
N ARG A 48 15.02 -23.26 4.21
CA ARG A 48 16.14 -23.42 3.27
C ARG A 48 16.71 -22.04 2.94
N ARG A 49 18.05 -21.91 3.00
CA ARG A 49 18.75 -20.65 2.74
C ARG A 49 18.36 -20.11 1.36
N GLY A 50 17.79 -18.90 1.32
CA GLY A 50 17.35 -18.25 0.08
C GLY A 50 15.88 -18.51 -0.29
N GLU A 51 15.09 -19.13 0.58
CA GLU A 51 13.65 -19.35 0.42
C GLU A 51 12.86 -18.57 1.49
N GLY A 52 11.66 -18.09 1.15
CA GLY A 52 10.73 -17.45 2.10
C GLY A 52 10.30 -16.02 1.73
N PHE A 53 10.05 -15.20 2.74
CA PHE A 53 9.53 -13.83 2.58
C PHE A 53 10.32 -12.98 1.56
N LEU A 54 11.66 -13.08 1.57
CA LEU A 54 12.52 -12.32 0.66
C LEU A 54 12.39 -12.76 -0.80
N SER A 55 12.13 -14.05 -1.07
CA SER A 55 11.90 -14.52 -2.45
C SER A 55 10.55 -14.05 -2.97
N LEU A 56 9.51 -14.03 -2.12
CA LEU A 56 8.21 -13.45 -2.47
C LEU A 56 8.29 -11.95 -2.74
N ALA A 57 8.97 -11.19 -1.86
CA ALA A 57 9.18 -9.76 -2.06
C ALA A 57 9.92 -9.47 -3.38
N ARG A 58 10.97 -10.25 -3.69
CA ARG A 58 11.65 -10.17 -4.99
C ARG A 58 10.72 -10.50 -6.15
N GLY A 59 9.96 -11.60 -6.05
CA GLY A 59 8.99 -11.99 -7.08
C GLY A 59 8.00 -10.88 -7.41
N PHE A 60 7.46 -10.20 -6.38
CA PHE A 60 6.57 -9.05 -6.57
C PHE A 60 7.25 -7.83 -7.19
N PHE A 61 8.49 -7.52 -6.81
CA PHE A 61 9.24 -6.47 -7.49
C PHE A 61 9.46 -6.81 -8.97
N PHE A 62 9.82 -8.06 -9.28
CA PHE A 62 9.98 -8.53 -10.66
C PHE A 62 8.67 -8.49 -11.46
N SER A 63 7.53 -8.81 -10.82
CA SER A 63 6.21 -8.73 -11.45
C SER A 63 5.72 -7.28 -11.66
N GLY A 64 6.49 -6.29 -11.24
CA GLY A 64 6.22 -4.86 -11.47
C GLY A 64 5.55 -4.14 -10.29
N ALA A 65 5.57 -4.69 -9.07
CA ALA A 65 5.19 -3.93 -7.89
C ALA A 65 6.16 -2.75 -7.67
N LYS A 66 5.61 -1.55 -7.48
CA LYS A 66 6.38 -0.31 -7.28
C LYS A 66 6.93 -0.20 -5.86
N SER A 67 6.24 -0.80 -4.90
CA SER A 67 6.58 -0.75 -3.47
C SER A 67 6.07 -1.97 -2.73
N ILE A 68 6.76 -2.34 -1.66
CA ILE A 68 6.37 -3.43 -0.75
C ILE A 68 6.38 -2.91 0.69
N ALA A 69 5.27 -3.14 1.40
CA ALA A 69 5.17 -2.98 2.85
C ALA A 69 5.29 -4.35 3.52
N SER A 70 6.13 -4.47 4.55
CA SER A 70 6.38 -5.75 5.21
C SER A 70 6.78 -5.59 6.67
N THR A 71 6.78 -6.70 7.41
CA THR A 71 7.33 -6.75 8.77
C THR A 71 8.71 -7.41 8.80
N LEU A 72 9.59 -6.97 9.69
CA LEU A 72 10.91 -7.54 9.92
C LEU A 72 10.86 -8.77 10.85
N TRP A 73 9.85 -8.82 11.72
CA TRP A 73 9.59 -9.91 12.67
C TRP A 73 8.08 -10.11 12.83
N LYS A 74 7.69 -11.13 13.61
CA LYS A 74 6.30 -11.36 14.00
C LYS A 74 5.83 -10.23 14.92
N VAL A 75 4.89 -9.42 14.44
CA VAL A 75 4.25 -8.36 15.23
C VAL A 75 2.93 -8.88 15.78
N ASN A 76 2.56 -8.45 16.98
CA ASN A 76 1.26 -8.78 17.58
C ASN A 76 0.09 -8.27 16.70
N ASP A 77 -0.92 -9.12 16.48
CA ASP A 77 -2.06 -8.83 15.60
C ASP A 77 -2.82 -7.55 15.93
N ALA A 78 -3.08 -7.27 17.22
CA ALA A 78 -3.77 -6.05 17.62
C ALA A 78 -2.97 -4.80 17.24
N SER A 79 -1.64 -4.86 17.37
CA SER A 79 -0.74 -3.77 17.00
C SER A 79 -0.61 -3.64 15.48
N SER A 80 -0.61 -4.77 14.78
CA SER A 80 -0.65 -4.82 13.32
C SER A 80 -1.89 -4.14 12.76
N SER A 81 -3.07 -4.50 13.28
CA SER A 81 -4.35 -3.95 12.83
C SER A 81 -4.43 -2.43 13.01
N GLU A 82 -3.98 -1.93 14.17
CA GLU A 82 -3.96 -0.49 14.48
C GLU A 82 -3.02 0.27 13.54
N ILE A 83 -1.75 -0.13 13.45
CA ILE A 83 -0.75 0.53 12.60
C ILE A 83 -1.15 0.46 11.12
N MET A 84 -1.60 -0.70 10.64
CA MET A 84 -1.99 -0.85 9.23
C MET A 84 -3.28 -0.10 8.91
N GLY A 85 -4.20 -0.01 9.86
CA GLY A 85 -5.42 0.80 9.72
C GLY A 85 -5.08 2.28 9.50
N ASP A 86 -4.22 2.84 10.35
CA ASP A 86 -3.80 4.24 10.22
C ASP A 86 -2.92 4.46 8.98
N PHE A 87 -2.07 3.50 8.63
CA PHE A 87 -1.26 3.54 7.41
C PHE A 87 -2.14 3.60 6.16
N TYR A 88 -3.15 2.73 6.04
CA TYR A 88 -4.07 2.77 4.89
C TYR A 88 -4.95 4.02 4.89
N LYS A 89 -5.32 4.55 6.06
CA LYS A 89 -6.05 5.81 6.17
C LYS A 89 -5.22 6.98 5.63
N ALA A 90 -3.96 7.08 6.03
CA ALA A 90 -3.03 8.10 5.53
C ALA A 90 -2.79 7.97 4.01
N LEU A 91 -2.61 6.75 3.50
CA LEU A 91 -2.51 6.50 2.06
C LEU A 91 -3.77 6.93 1.30
N SER A 92 -4.96 6.75 1.90
CA SER A 92 -6.24 7.08 1.25
C SER A 92 -6.44 8.59 1.04
N VAL A 93 -5.81 9.42 1.87
CA VAL A 93 -5.85 10.89 1.74
C VAL A 93 -4.69 11.45 0.91
N GLY A 94 -3.86 10.59 0.32
CA GLY A 94 -2.81 10.97 -0.62
C GLY A 94 -1.45 11.24 0.01
N GLU A 95 -1.19 10.75 1.22
CA GLU A 95 0.15 10.82 1.80
C GLU A 95 1.14 9.91 1.05
N ALA A 96 2.42 10.30 1.09
CA ALA A 96 3.53 9.47 0.62
C ALA A 96 3.65 8.22 1.50
N LYS A 97 4.11 7.10 0.96
CA LYS A 97 4.06 5.80 1.65
C LYS A 97 4.96 5.74 2.88
N ASP A 98 6.11 6.38 2.83
CA ASP A 98 7.02 6.53 3.97
C ASP A 98 6.41 7.41 5.05
N GLU A 99 5.85 8.55 4.66
CA GLU A 99 5.20 9.47 5.59
C GLU A 99 3.98 8.84 6.25
N ALA A 100 3.11 8.18 5.47
CA ALA A 100 1.94 7.47 5.95
C ALA A 100 2.33 6.41 7.00
N LEU A 101 3.39 5.63 6.76
CA LEU A 101 3.86 4.63 7.71
C LEU A 101 4.48 5.29 8.96
N ARG A 102 5.20 6.40 8.79
CA ARG A 102 5.77 7.16 9.90
C ARG A 102 4.67 7.69 10.81
N GLN A 103 3.62 8.30 10.25
CA GLN A 103 2.49 8.84 10.99
C GLN A 103 1.74 7.74 11.74
N ALA A 104 1.48 6.60 11.08
CA ALA A 104 0.85 5.45 11.74
C ALA A 104 1.65 4.96 12.96
N LYS A 105 2.98 4.89 12.86
CA LYS A 105 3.85 4.50 13.99
C LYS A 105 3.85 5.54 15.11
N LEU A 106 3.87 6.83 14.79
CA LEU A 106 3.81 7.91 15.78
C LEU A 106 2.49 7.87 16.54
N LEU A 107 1.37 7.79 15.83
CA LEU A 107 0.04 7.72 16.42
C LEU A 107 -0.13 6.49 17.31
N PHE A 108 0.41 5.34 16.89
CA PHE A 108 0.45 4.13 17.70
C PHE A 108 1.23 4.34 19.01
N MET A 109 2.42 4.96 18.95
CA MET A 109 3.23 5.23 20.14
C MET A 109 2.56 6.22 21.10
N GLU A 110 1.89 7.24 20.57
CA GLU A 110 1.15 8.22 21.36
C GLU A 110 -0.06 7.57 22.05
N SER A 111 -0.86 6.81 21.31
CA SER A 111 -2.05 6.12 21.82
C SER A 111 -1.72 5.04 22.86
N ASN A 112 -0.51 4.48 22.79
CA ASN A 112 -0.03 3.43 23.68
C ASN A 112 1.05 3.93 24.67
N ALA A 113 1.20 5.24 24.85
CA ALA A 113 2.30 5.84 25.62
C ALA A 113 2.40 5.37 27.08
N GLN A 114 1.28 4.90 27.65
CA GLN A 114 1.15 4.47 29.05
C GLN A 114 1.09 2.94 29.23
N ASN A 115 1.27 2.17 28.15
CA ASN A 115 1.17 0.71 28.22
C ASN A 115 2.40 0.02 27.59
N ALA A 116 2.50 -1.30 27.76
CA ALA A 116 3.63 -2.10 27.29
C ALA A 116 3.80 -2.08 25.75
N ARG A 117 2.75 -1.75 25.00
CA ARG A 117 2.76 -1.70 23.52
C ARG A 117 3.59 -0.52 22.99
N LYS A 118 4.00 0.44 23.83
CA LYS A 118 4.99 1.48 23.46
C LYS A 118 6.34 0.88 23.04
N HIS A 119 6.67 -0.32 23.53
CA HIS A 119 7.96 -0.96 23.26
C HIS A 119 8.19 -1.13 21.74
N PRO A 120 9.40 -0.84 21.21
CA PRO A 120 9.71 -0.91 19.77
C PRO A 120 9.34 -2.22 19.08
N TYR A 121 9.31 -3.32 19.82
CA TYR A 121 8.82 -4.61 19.34
C TYR A 121 7.47 -4.54 18.61
N TYR A 122 6.55 -3.67 19.05
CA TYR A 122 5.20 -3.60 18.52
C TYR A 122 5.04 -2.75 17.25
N TRP A 123 5.96 -1.83 16.97
CA TRP A 123 5.81 -0.87 15.86
C TRP A 123 7.03 -0.75 14.94
N ALA A 124 8.24 -1.01 15.43
CA ALA A 124 9.46 -0.84 14.66
C ALA A 124 9.63 -1.89 13.56
N GLY A 125 8.87 -2.99 13.64
CA GLY A 125 8.95 -4.10 12.69
C GLY A 125 8.47 -3.75 11.29
N TYR A 126 7.59 -2.75 11.12
CA TYR A 126 7.07 -2.40 9.79
C TYR A 126 8.08 -1.60 8.97
N ILE A 127 8.24 -1.95 7.72
CA ILE A 127 9.04 -1.19 6.74
C ILE A 127 8.28 -1.09 5.42
N VAL A 128 8.60 -0.05 4.65
CA VAL A 128 8.20 0.11 3.25
C VAL A 128 9.47 0.22 2.42
N SER A 129 9.52 -0.45 1.27
CA SER A 129 10.64 -0.43 0.33
C SER A 129 10.14 -0.20 -1.09
N GLY A 130 10.86 0.59 -1.88
CA GLY A 130 10.51 0.94 -3.26
C GLY A 130 10.11 2.40 -3.42
N ASN A 131 9.14 2.69 -4.29
CA ASN A 131 8.73 4.06 -4.59
C ASN A 131 7.81 4.64 -3.49
N ASN A 132 8.23 5.71 -2.82
CA ASN A 132 7.44 6.31 -1.75
C ASN A 132 6.35 7.29 -2.21
N SER A 133 6.20 7.56 -3.51
CA SER A 133 5.19 8.49 -4.02
C SER A 133 3.77 8.07 -3.59
N PRO A 134 2.84 9.02 -3.39
CA PRO A 134 1.45 8.73 -3.08
C PRO A 134 0.80 7.73 -4.05
N ILE A 135 -0.09 6.87 -3.53
CA ILE A 135 -0.86 5.92 -4.35
C ILE A 135 -2.00 6.66 -5.07
N ALA A 136 -2.79 7.42 -4.32
CA ALA A 136 -3.82 8.30 -4.85
C ALA A 136 -3.21 9.69 -5.06
N LYS A 137 -3.15 10.15 -6.32
CA LYS A 137 -2.95 11.57 -6.59
C LYS A 137 -4.30 12.24 -6.36
N SER A 138 -4.40 13.11 -5.36
CA SER A 138 -5.53 14.05 -5.26
C SER A 138 -5.52 14.93 -6.50
N GLY A 139 -6.30 14.55 -7.50
CA GLY A 139 -6.58 15.40 -8.64
C GLY A 139 -7.45 16.55 -8.16
N THR A 140 -6.83 17.62 -7.69
CA THR A 140 -7.54 18.86 -7.35
C THR A 140 -7.85 19.58 -8.66
N TYR A 141 -8.91 19.14 -9.36
CA TYR A 141 -9.37 19.74 -10.63
C TYR A 141 -10.24 20.99 -10.40
N TRP A 142 -10.64 21.27 -9.16
CA TRP A 142 -11.47 22.43 -8.79
C TRP A 142 -10.97 23.79 -9.31
N PRO A 143 -9.67 24.14 -9.24
CA PRO A 143 -9.17 25.39 -9.82
C PRO A 143 -9.41 25.49 -11.33
N TRP A 144 -9.41 24.37 -12.08
CA TRP A 144 -9.73 24.38 -13.51
C TRP A 144 -11.20 24.65 -13.79
N PHE A 145 -12.12 24.17 -12.93
CA PHE A 145 -13.54 24.53 -13.01
C PHE A 145 -13.77 26.02 -12.78
N LEU A 146 -13.07 26.64 -11.81
CA LEU A 146 -13.16 28.09 -11.57
C LEU A 146 -12.64 28.92 -12.75
N ILE A 147 -11.53 28.51 -13.36
CA ILE A 147 -11.00 29.14 -14.57
C ILE A 147 -12.01 29.02 -15.73
N GLY A 148 -12.63 27.85 -15.90
CA GLY A 148 -13.67 27.63 -16.93
C GLY A 148 -14.88 28.56 -16.74
N ILE A 149 -15.35 28.75 -15.51
CA ILE A 149 -16.47 29.66 -15.19
C ILE A 149 -16.09 31.13 -15.46
N LEU A 150 -14.89 31.55 -15.11
CA LEU A 150 -14.43 32.92 -15.36
C LEU A 150 -14.30 33.23 -16.86
N VAL A 151 -13.75 32.30 -17.63
CA VAL A 151 -13.59 32.46 -19.09
C VAL A 151 -14.95 32.47 -19.78
N THR A 152 -15.84 31.54 -19.44
CA THR A 152 -17.19 31.50 -20.02
C THR A 152 -18.01 32.73 -19.64
N GLY A 153 -17.94 33.18 -18.38
CA GLY A 153 -18.58 34.41 -17.92
C GLY A 153 -18.05 35.66 -18.64
N SER A 154 -16.73 35.75 -18.88
CA SER A 154 -16.12 36.87 -19.61
C SER A 154 -16.53 36.90 -21.09
N ILE A 155 -16.60 35.73 -21.75
CA ILE A 155 -17.06 35.60 -23.14
C ILE A 155 -18.54 35.99 -23.26
N LEU A 156 -19.38 35.53 -22.33
CA LEU A 156 -20.80 35.91 -22.27
C LEU A 156 -20.94 37.42 -22.08
N ALA A 157 -20.25 38.03 -21.11
CA ALA A 157 -20.29 39.47 -20.88
C ALA A 157 -19.82 40.28 -22.11
N TYR A 158 -18.79 39.81 -22.81
CA TYR A 158 -18.33 40.43 -24.05
C TYR A 158 -19.39 40.33 -25.17
N SER A 159 -20.04 39.18 -25.32
CA SER A 159 -21.09 38.97 -26.32
C SER A 159 -22.35 39.82 -26.05
N TYR A 160 -22.75 39.97 -24.78
CA TYR A 160 -23.86 40.84 -24.40
C TYR A 160 -23.56 42.32 -24.64
N ARG A 161 -22.33 42.79 -24.37
CA ARG A 161 -21.93 44.18 -24.66
C ARG A 161 -21.91 44.50 -26.15
N LYS A 162 -21.61 43.53 -27.01
CA LYS A 162 -21.59 43.70 -28.47
C LYS A 162 -22.99 43.70 -29.09
N ILE A 163 -23.96 43.01 -28.49
CA ILE A 163 -25.35 42.96 -28.98
C ILE A 163 -26.17 44.19 -28.54
N SER A 164 -25.80 44.82 -27.42
CA SER A 164 -26.48 46.00 -26.88
C SER A 164 -25.95 47.35 -27.40
N ALA A 165 -24.98 47.35 -28.32
CA ALA A 165 -24.38 48.53 -28.95
C ALA A 165 -24.66 48.50 -30.46
#